data_AF-A0A653V209-F1
#
_entry.id   AF-A0A653V209-F1
#
_cell.length_a   1.000
_cell.length_b   1.000
_cell.length_c   1.000
_cell.angle_alpha   90.00
_cell.angle_beta   90.00
_cell.angle_gamma   90.00
#
_symmetry.space_group_name_H-M   'P 1'
#
loop_
_entity.id
_entity.type
_entity.pdbx_description
1 polymer ?
#
loop_
_entity_poly.entity_id
_entity_poly.type
_entity_poly.pdbx_seq_one_letter_code
_entity_poly.pdbx_strand_id
1 'polypeptide(L)'
;MPLKLFVLLGCALLLAGCEVLFVANTLVGCAMRPEMEILPRELPVARAGEPYRVRIEVVDTSSPLSGIHVDPGQPLPAGLTLEHAERAAHGVIAGTPLTPGLYSLRIYAGSYGTQCVGKKVERSYRLEVLVAD
;
A
#
# COMPACT_ATOMS: atom_id res chain seq x y z
N MET A 1 -37.02 -41.89 -20.00
CA MET A 1 -35.90 -40.95 -20.22
C MET A 1 -36.01 -39.55 -19.55
N PRO A 2 -37.14 -39.05 -19.00
CA PRO A 2 -37.17 -37.68 -18.47
C PRO A 2 -36.57 -37.51 -17.06
N LEU A 3 -36.65 -38.54 -16.19
CA LEU A 3 -36.18 -38.44 -14.81
C LEU A 3 -34.68 -38.16 -14.67
N LYS A 4 -33.84 -38.78 -15.52
CA LYS A 4 -32.39 -38.54 -15.55
C LYS A 4 -32.05 -37.11 -15.96
N LEU A 5 -32.81 -36.52 -16.87
CA LEU A 5 -32.60 -35.15 -17.33
C LEU A 5 -32.95 -34.14 -16.24
N PHE A 6 -34.05 -34.35 -15.50
CA PHE A 6 -34.43 -33.49 -14.37
C PHE A 6 -33.42 -33.55 -13.21
N VAL A 7 -32.89 -34.74 -12.90
CA VAL A 7 -31.86 -34.92 -11.87
C VAL A 7 -30.55 -34.23 -12.27
N LEU A 8 -30.13 -34.34 -13.53
CA LEU A 8 -28.93 -33.67 -14.03
C LEU A 8 -29.09 -32.14 -14.03
N LEU A 9 -30.26 -31.63 -14.41
CA LEU A 9 -30.54 -30.19 -14.43
C LEU A 9 -30.59 -29.60 -13.00
N GLY A 10 -31.24 -30.30 -12.06
CA GLY A 10 -31.27 -29.89 -10.65
C GLY A 10 -29.90 -29.92 -9.98
N CYS A 11 -29.08 -30.94 -10.28
CA CYS A 11 -27.70 -31.03 -9.79
C CYS A 11 -26.85 -29.88 -10.35
N ALA A 12 -26.96 -29.58 -11.65
CA ALA A 12 -26.23 -28.47 -12.27
C ALA A 12 -26.60 -27.09 -11.66
N LEU A 13 -27.88 -26.86 -11.36
CA LEU A 13 -28.34 -25.63 -10.69
C LEU A 13 -27.80 -25.49 -9.25
N LEU A 14 -27.75 -26.58 -8.50
CA LEU A 14 -27.20 -26.59 -7.14
C LEU A 14 -25.68 -26.36 -7.13
N LEU A 15 -24.94 -27.00 -8.05
CA LEU A 15 -23.50 -26.76 -8.19
C LEU A 15 -23.21 -25.33 -8.68
N ALA A 16 -23.94 -24.84 -9.69
CA ALA A 16 -23.76 -23.50 -10.23
C ALA A 16 -24.14 -22.40 -9.21
N GLY A 17 -25.17 -22.61 -8.40
CA GLY A 17 -25.56 -21.67 -7.35
C GLY A 17 -24.48 -21.45 -6.29
N CYS A 18 -23.72 -22.50 -5.97
CA CYS A 18 -22.62 -22.43 -5.01
C CYS A 18 -21.48 -21.55 -5.55
N GLU A 19 -21.07 -21.77 -6.80
CA GLU A 19 -20.05 -20.96 -7.49
C GLU A 19 -20.46 -19.49 -7.60
N VAL A 20 -21.72 -19.22 -7.98
CA VAL A 20 -22.24 -17.85 -8.09
C VAL A 20 -22.23 -17.15 -6.72
N LEU A 21 -22.60 -17.85 -5.65
CA LEU A 21 -22.60 -17.27 -4.30
C LEU A 21 -21.17 -16.97 -3.81
N PHE A 22 -20.21 -17.88 -4.04
CA PHE A 22 -18.81 -17.67 -3.67
C PHE A 22 -18.18 -16.51 -4.46
N VAL A 23 -18.44 -16.44 -5.77
CA VAL A 23 -17.95 -15.34 -6.61
C VAL A 23 -18.59 -14.02 -6.20
N ALA A 24 -19.91 -13.99 -5.97
CA ALA A 24 -20.62 -12.77 -5.54
C ALA A 24 -20.09 -12.25 -4.20
N ASN A 25 -19.93 -13.13 -3.20
CA ASN A 25 -19.39 -12.75 -1.90
C ASN A 25 -17.95 -12.23 -1.99
N THR A 26 -17.12 -12.84 -2.83
CA THR A 26 -15.74 -12.40 -3.05
C THR A 26 -15.70 -11.02 -3.70
N LEU A 27 -16.51 -10.78 -4.74
CA LEU A 27 -16.59 -9.49 -5.42
C LEU A 27 -17.06 -8.37 -4.49
N VAL A 28 -18.12 -8.62 -3.71
CA VAL A 28 -18.62 -7.66 -2.71
C VAL A 28 -17.55 -7.38 -1.66
N GLY A 29 -16.88 -8.42 -1.16
CA GLY A 29 -15.76 -8.29 -0.22
C GLY A 29 -14.63 -7.44 -0.77
N CYS A 30 -14.23 -7.64 -2.04
CA CYS A 30 -13.18 -6.85 -2.67
C CYS A 30 -13.59 -5.38 -2.90
N ALA A 31 -14.85 -5.13 -3.27
CA ALA A 31 -15.38 -3.79 -3.51
C ALA A 31 -15.50 -2.95 -2.23
N MET A 32 -15.78 -3.59 -1.09
CA MET A 32 -15.98 -2.92 0.21
C MET A 32 -14.68 -2.70 1.01
N ARG A 33 -13.50 -3.05 0.45
CA ARG A 33 -12.22 -2.84 1.15
C ARG A 33 -11.94 -1.35 1.34
N PRO A 34 -11.54 -0.91 2.56
CA PRO A 34 -11.21 0.49 2.80
C PRO A 34 -10.03 0.95 1.92
N GLU A 35 -9.97 2.24 1.66
CA GLU A 35 -8.88 2.83 0.88
C GLU A 35 -7.62 2.91 1.72
N MET A 36 -6.47 2.51 1.16
CA MET A 36 -5.21 2.55 1.91
C MET A 36 -4.76 4.00 2.06
N GLU A 37 -4.17 4.32 3.21
CA GLU A 37 -3.63 5.65 3.47
C GLU A 37 -2.18 5.56 3.98
N ILE A 38 -1.34 6.50 3.54
CA ILE A 38 0.03 6.69 4.03
C ILE A 38 0.04 7.78 5.10
N LEU A 39 0.59 7.45 6.27
CA LEU A 39 0.84 8.33 7.40
C LEU A 39 2.34 8.45 7.67
N PRO A 40 2.82 9.59 8.23
CA PRO A 40 2.07 10.81 8.54
C PRO A 40 1.63 11.55 7.27
N ARG A 41 0.68 12.49 7.42
CA ARG A 41 0.18 13.28 6.28
C ARG A 41 1.21 14.28 5.74
N GLU A 42 2.11 14.72 6.61
CA GLU A 42 3.17 15.68 6.36
C GLU A 42 4.45 15.15 7.00
N LEU A 43 5.61 15.49 6.40
CA LEU A 43 6.89 15.13 6.97
C LEU A 43 7.35 16.25 7.92
N PRO A 44 7.90 15.91 9.09
CA PRO A 44 8.53 16.91 9.93
C PRO A 44 9.73 17.52 9.22
N VAL A 45 10.04 18.76 9.59
CA VAL A 45 11.21 19.49 9.07
C VAL A 45 12.50 18.75 9.46
N ALA A 46 13.45 18.68 8.54
CA ALA A 46 14.78 18.13 8.78
C ALA A 46 15.83 19.26 8.84
N ARG A 47 17.01 18.97 9.38
CA ARG A 47 18.16 19.88 9.41
C ARG A 47 19.36 19.23 8.75
N ALA A 48 20.05 19.97 7.89
CA ALA A 48 21.24 19.47 7.24
C ALA A 48 22.30 19.07 8.28
N GLY A 49 22.97 17.94 8.09
CA GLY A 49 23.98 17.44 9.02
C GLY A 49 23.44 16.77 10.29
N GLU A 50 22.14 16.83 10.57
CA GLU A 50 21.51 16.18 11.73
C GLU A 50 20.82 14.85 11.38
N PRO A 51 20.82 13.87 12.29
CA PRO A 51 20.11 12.61 12.07
C PRO A 51 18.59 12.86 12.00
N TYR A 52 18.00 12.39 10.92
CA TYR A 52 16.57 12.43 10.67
C TYR A 52 16.01 11.00 10.69
N ARG A 53 14.86 10.82 11.35
CA ARG A 53 14.18 9.51 11.40
C ARG A 53 12.67 9.69 11.49
N VAL A 54 11.93 9.17 10.51
CA VAL A 54 10.46 9.23 10.47
C VAL A 54 9.89 7.91 10.03
N ARG A 55 8.88 7.43 10.77
CA ARG A 55 8.13 6.24 10.40
C ARG A 55 7.08 6.59 9.36
N ILE A 56 7.02 5.81 8.29
CA ILE A 56 5.97 5.86 7.28
C ILE A 56 5.09 4.63 7.49
N GLU A 57 3.83 4.84 7.86
CA GLU A 57 2.87 3.77 8.12
C GLU A 57 1.82 3.74 7.01
N VAL A 58 1.45 2.54 6.58
CA VAL A 58 0.33 2.34 5.65
C VAL A 58 -0.79 1.67 6.41
N VAL A 59 -1.90 2.40 6.56
CA VAL A 59 -3.08 1.95 7.28
C VAL A 59 -4.15 1.44 6.32
N ASP A 60 -5.21 0.84 6.88
CA ASP A 60 -6.34 0.30 6.13
C ASP A 60 -5.96 -0.78 5.10
N THR A 61 -4.89 -1.51 5.41
CA THR A 61 -4.43 -2.65 4.62
C THR A 61 -5.11 -3.93 5.10
N SER A 62 -5.70 -4.68 4.19
CA SER A 62 -6.30 -5.99 4.50
C SER A 62 -5.36 -7.17 4.19
N SER A 63 -4.15 -6.88 3.73
CA SER A 63 -3.11 -7.83 3.37
C SER A 63 -1.73 -7.17 3.58
N PRO A 64 -0.67 -7.95 3.83
CA PRO A 64 0.67 -7.40 4.02
C PRO A 64 1.14 -6.57 2.83
N LEU A 65 2.02 -5.60 3.08
CA LEU A 65 2.59 -4.78 2.02
C LEU A 65 3.56 -5.59 1.16
N SER A 66 3.45 -5.40 -0.15
CA SER A 66 4.46 -5.87 -1.12
C SER A 66 5.67 -4.95 -1.17
N GLY A 67 5.55 -3.70 -0.72
CA GLY A 67 6.65 -2.76 -0.66
C GLY A 67 6.20 -1.33 -0.33
N ILE A 68 7.13 -0.54 0.20
CA ILE A 68 7.04 0.93 0.30
C ILE A 68 8.30 1.49 -0.35
N HIS A 69 8.14 2.42 -1.27
CA HIS A 69 9.23 2.91 -2.10
C HIS A 69 9.07 4.41 -2.39
N VAL A 70 10.19 5.04 -2.76
CA VAL A 70 10.23 6.43 -3.23
C VAL A 70 10.27 6.43 -4.74
N ASP A 71 9.51 7.33 -5.36
CA ASP A 71 9.54 7.57 -6.81
C ASP A 71 10.96 7.98 -7.24
N PRO A 72 11.61 7.24 -8.16
CA PRO A 72 12.93 7.58 -8.67
C PRO A 72 13.00 8.97 -9.33
N GLY A 73 11.88 9.48 -9.86
CA GLY A 73 11.79 10.81 -10.45
C GLY A 73 11.65 11.94 -9.41
N GLN A 74 11.31 11.61 -8.17
CA GLN A 74 11.16 12.55 -7.05
C GLN A 74 11.83 11.97 -5.80
N PRO A 75 13.17 11.84 -5.80
CA PRO A 75 13.91 11.10 -4.78
C PRO A 75 13.99 11.85 -3.45
N LEU A 76 14.41 11.13 -2.41
CA LEU A 76 14.78 11.72 -1.13
C LEU A 76 16.03 12.62 -1.28
N PRO A 77 16.20 13.63 -0.39
CA PRO A 77 17.45 14.37 -0.28
C PRO A 77 18.65 13.44 -0.08
N ALA A 78 19.81 13.85 -0.60
CA ALA A 78 21.05 13.09 -0.41
C ALA A 78 21.33 12.84 1.08
N GLY A 79 21.68 11.60 1.40
CA GLY A 79 21.92 11.13 2.76
C GLY A 79 20.70 10.59 3.50
N LEU A 80 19.50 10.68 2.91
CA LEU A 80 18.29 10.00 3.41
C LEU A 80 17.97 8.76 2.56
N THR A 81 17.50 7.71 3.23
CA THR A 81 17.02 6.48 2.61
C THR A 81 15.66 6.09 3.19
N LEU A 82 14.86 5.37 2.39
CA LEU A 82 13.66 4.72 2.87
C LEU A 82 13.96 3.22 3.03
N GLU A 83 13.84 2.73 4.25
CA GLU A 83 13.98 1.32 4.59
C GLU A 83 12.59 0.71 4.82
N HIS A 84 12.34 -0.45 4.20
CA HIS A 84 11.12 -1.21 4.36
C HIS A 84 11.46 -2.69 4.49
N ALA A 85 10.97 -3.32 5.55
CA ALA A 85 11.10 -4.77 5.72
C ALA A 85 9.97 -5.47 4.97
N GLU A 86 10.27 -6.62 4.37
CA GLU A 86 9.28 -7.40 3.62
C GLU A 86 8.03 -7.65 4.47
N ARG A 87 6.84 -7.45 3.88
CA ARG A 87 5.53 -7.64 4.52
C ARG A 87 5.21 -6.72 5.70
N ALA A 88 6.11 -5.81 6.10
CA ALA A 88 5.84 -4.86 7.17
C ALA A 88 4.80 -3.82 6.72
N ALA A 89 3.91 -3.39 7.63
CA ALA A 89 2.94 -2.32 7.36
C ALA A 89 3.56 -0.91 7.43
N HIS A 90 4.87 -0.81 7.69
CA HIS A 90 5.56 0.46 7.84
C HIS A 90 6.98 0.39 7.29
N GLY A 91 7.48 1.54 6.85
CA GLY A 91 8.87 1.81 6.53
C GLY A 91 9.41 2.94 7.39
N VAL A 92 10.70 3.23 7.26
CA VAL A 92 11.36 4.32 7.97
C VAL A 92 12.21 5.11 7.00
N ILE A 93 11.98 6.41 6.92
CA ILE A 93 12.93 7.33 6.31
C ILE A 93 13.97 7.65 7.36
N ALA A 94 15.24 7.35 7.09
CA ALA A 94 16.33 7.59 8.02
C ALA A 94 17.59 8.08 7.30
N GLY A 95 18.47 8.72 8.07
CA GLY A 95 19.80 9.14 7.61
C GLY A 95 20.10 10.56 8.04
N THR A 96 21.01 11.22 7.31
CA THR A 96 21.44 12.58 7.60
C THR A 96 21.38 13.38 6.30
N PRO A 97 20.46 14.34 6.14
CA PRO A 97 20.37 15.10 4.91
C PRO A 97 21.58 16.02 4.79
N LEU A 98 22.15 16.13 3.59
CA LEU A 98 23.40 16.86 3.38
C LEU A 98 23.19 18.33 2.99
N THR A 99 22.11 18.61 2.26
CA THR A 99 21.90 19.92 1.63
C THR A 99 20.57 20.52 2.09
N PRO A 100 20.57 21.77 2.59
CA PRO A 100 19.34 22.51 2.87
C PRO A 100 18.53 22.76 1.59
N GLY A 101 17.21 22.78 1.69
CA GLY A 101 16.32 23.04 0.57
C GLY A 101 14.92 22.48 0.76
N LEU A 102 14.05 22.79 -0.19
CA LEU A 102 12.69 22.25 -0.24
C LEU A 102 12.61 21.13 -1.30
N TYR A 103 12.27 19.93 -0.85
CA TYR A 103 12.23 18.73 -1.68
C TYR A 103 10.79 18.26 -1.87
N SER A 104 10.37 18.10 -3.13
CA SER A 104 9.13 17.40 -3.45
C SER A 104 9.46 15.94 -3.71
N LEU A 105 8.85 15.04 -2.95
CA LEU A 105 9.06 13.60 -3.07
C LEU A 105 7.74 12.86 -3.07
N ARG A 106 7.72 11.68 -3.70
CA ARG A 106 6.52 10.84 -3.79
C ARG A 106 6.84 9.46 -3.24
N ILE A 107 6.00 8.99 -2.32
CA ILE A 107 6.09 7.64 -1.76
C ILE A 107 4.93 6.83 -2.32
N TYR A 108 5.21 5.61 -2.76
CA TYR A 108 4.20 4.64 -3.18
C TYR A 108 4.30 3.37 -2.33
N ALA A 109 3.15 2.79 -2.02
CA ALA A 109 3.05 1.53 -1.33
C ALA A 109 2.08 0.60 -2.06
N GLY A 110 2.39 -0.70 -2.04
CA GLY A 110 1.54 -1.75 -2.58
C GLY A 110 1.23 -2.80 -1.53
N SER A 111 0.05 -3.40 -1.60
CA SER A 111 -0.29 -4.60 -0.83
C SER A 111 -0.35 -5.83 -1.73
N TYR A 112 -0.07 -7.00 -1.16
CA TYR A 112 -0.27 -8.26 -1.89
C TYR A 112 -1.75 -8.50 -2.17
N GLY A 113 -2.03 -9.13 -3.31
CA GLY A 113 -3.33 -9.72 -3.58
C GLY A 113 -3.38 -11.17 -3.11
N THR A 114 -4.46 -11.53 -2.43
CA THR A 114 -4.81 -12.92 -2.10
C THR A 114 -6.01 -13.30 -2.96
N GLN A 115 -7.23 -13.23 -2.41
CA GLN A 115 -8.48 -13.41 -3.15
C GLN A 115 -8.92 -12.16 -3.94
N CYS A 116 -8.33 -11.00 -3.62
CA CYS A 116 -8.56 -9.74 -4.31
C CYS A 116 -7.23 -9.24 -4.90
N VAL A 117 -7.29 -8.42 -5.94
CA VAL A 117 -6.10 -7.71 -6.46
C VAL A 117 -5.49 -6.85 -5.34
N GLY A 118 -4.16 -6.78 -5.31
CA GLY A 118 -3.42 -5.91 -4.41
C GLY A 118 -3.78 -4.45 -4.63
N LYS A 119 -3.92 -3.69 -3.55
CA LYS A 119 -4.16 -2.24 -3.65
C LYS A 119 -2.84 -1.49 -3.75
N LYS A 120 -2.89 -0.27 -4.30
CA LYS A 120 -1.77 0.67 -4.36
C LYS A 120 -2.22 2.00 -3.77
N VAL A 121 -1.31 2.69 -3.11
CA VAL A 121 -1.50 4.05 -2.62
C VAL A 121 -0.23 4.85 -2.89
N GLU A 122 -0.39 6.12 -3.19
CA GLU A 122 0.71 7.06 -3.31
C GLU A 122 0.46 8.32 -2.50
N ARG A 123 1.53 8.99 -2.08
CA ARG A 123 1.47 10.27 -1.40
C ARG A 123 2.63 11.16 -1.80
N SER A 124 2.30 12.38 -2.19
CA SER A 124 3.27 13.45 -2.40
C SER A 124 3.54 14.19 -1.10
N TYR A 125 4.82 14.43 -0.83
CA TYR A 125 5.30 15.16 0.33
C TYR A 125 6.14 16.35 -0.09
N ARG A 126 6.19 17.35 0.81
CA ARG A 126 7.22 18.39 0.80
C ARG A 126 8.06 18.20 2.06
N LEU A 127 9.35 17.97 1.88
CA LEU A 127 10.32 17.91 2.96
C LEU A 127 11.15 19.19 2.93
N GLU A 128 11.07 19.96 4.00
CA GLU A 128 11.92 21.12 4.22
C GLU A 128 13.17 20.68 4.99
N VAL A 129 14.34 20.99 4.44
CA VAL A 129 15.64 20.79 5.08
C VAL A 129 16.23 22.16 5.38
N LEU A 130 16.35 22.50 6.66
CA LEU A 130 16.95 23.75 7.12
C LEU A 130 18.47 23.65 7.21
N VAL A 131 19.13 24.81 7.32
CA VAL A 131 20.56 24.89 7.60
C VAL A 131 20.84 24.32 9.00
N ALA A 132 21.99 23.67 9.16
CA ALA A 132 22.49 23.28 10.48
C ALA A 132 22.77 24.54 11.31
N ASP A 133 22.48 24.51 12.60
CA ASP A 133 22.85 25.59 13.51
C ASP A 133 24.36 25.59 13.82
#